data_AF-A0A968IIH1-F1
#
_entry.id   AF-A0A968IIH1-F1
#
_cell.length_a   1.000
_cell.length_b   1.000
_cell.length_c   1.000
_cell.angle_alpha   90.00
_cell.angle_beta   90.00
_cell.angle_gamma   90.00
#
_symmetry.space_group_name_H-M   'P 1'
#
loop_
_entity.id
_entity.type
_entity.pdbx_description
1 polymer ?
#
loop_
_entity_poly.entity_id
_entity_poly.type
_entity_poly.pdbx_seq_one_letter_code
_entity_poly.pdbx_strand_id
1 'polypeptide(L)'
;MSDRDLLSTQQSSELFGTVVAVQANFYRVRLEEGSSGLSASPFQSLLCTRRSRLKKIGQQVMVGDLVRIEEPDYSDGRGAIAEVYPRKTELNRPPVANAEQIFLVFALEQPSLDVWQLSRFLVKAESTELDLCLCLNKTDLVTPGQQQEWAQRLGEWGYNPLFFSVATGSGLQKLRDRLKNKITILAGASGVGKSSLINLLIPAIEQRVGEVSGKLQKGRHTTRHVELFELPDGGLLADTPGFNQPDLDCDPTDLARYFPEARLRLEQGNCQFNDCLHRDEPNCVVRGEWERYEHYLKFLEEAIARQEALGQMRDEESTLKLKVKASGQRQYEPKLESKKYRQRSRREKHQALQDIYNTQSLDKLSEDLEDF
;
A
#
# COMPACT_ATOMS: atom_id res chain seq x y z
N MET A 1 -31.30 27.72 -46.92
CA MET A 1 -31.48 27.84 -45.46
C MET A 1 -31.28 26.45 -44.91
N SER A 2 -30.02 26.13 -44.61
CA SER A 2 -29.52 24.79 -44.34
C SER A 2 -29.08 24.67 -42.89
N ASP A 3 -29.49 23.57 -42.26
CA ASP A 3 -29.19 23.10 -40.90
C ASP A 3 -27.69 22.82 -40.61
N ARG A 4 -26.78 23.70 -41.05
CA ARG A 4 -25.33 23.57 -40.83
C ARG A 4 -24.72 24.63 -39.90
N ASP A 5 -25.49 25.63 -39.48
CA ASP A 5 -24.97 26.77 -38.69
C ASP A 5 -25.30 26.72 -37.18
N LEU A 6 -25.78 25.58 -36.66
CA LEU A 6 -26.11 25.39 -35.22
C LEU A 6 -25.12 24.49 -34.46
N LEU A 7 -24.00 24.10 -35.07
CA LEU A 7 -22.98 23.22 -34.46
C LEU A 7 -21.65 23.94 -34.12
N SER A 8 -21.61 25.28 -34.15
CA SER A 8 -20.36 26.06 -34.03
C SER A 8 -20.18 26.84 -32.72
N THR A 9 -20.91 26.52 -31.65
CA THR A 9 -20.77 27.22 -30.36
C THR A 9 -20.97 26.27 -29.18
N GLN A 10 -19.92 25.50 -28.84
CA GLN A 10 -19.58 24.98 -27.50
C GLN A 10 -18.45 23.92 -27.61
N GLN A 11 -17.26 24.31 -28.07
CA GLN A 11 -16.04 23.60 -27.67
C GLN A 11 -15.53 24.30 -26.41
N SER A 12 -16.12 23.96 -25.27
CA SER A 12 -15.48 24.19 -23.98
C SER A 12 -14.19 23.37 -24.00
N SER A 13 -13.03 24.03 -24.03
CA SER A 13 -11.73 23.38 -23.85
C SER A 13 -11.78 22.54 -22.59
N GLU A 14 -11.75 21.22 -22.72
CA GLU A 14 -11.87 20.32 -21.58
C GLU A 14 -10.61 20.44 -20.72
N LEU A 15 -10.79 20.92 -19.48
CA LEU A 15 -9.70 21.10 -18.55
C LEU A 15 -9.43 19.81 -17.80
N PHE A 16 -8.19 19.31 -17.85
CA PHE A 16 -7.77 18.08 -17.20
C PHE A 16 -6.66 18.32 -16.21
N GLY A 17 -6.59 17.45 -15.20
CA GLY A 17 -5.51 17.47 -14.25
C GLY A 17 -5.40 16.20 -13.42
N THR A 18 -4.27 16.08 -12.72
CA THR A 18 -3.98 14.97 -11.81
C THR A 18 -4.30 15.39 -10.37
N VAL A 19 -5.00 14.56 -9.61
CA VAL A 19 -5.23 14.79 -8.17
C VAL A 19 -3.92 14.57 -7.41
N VAL A 20 -3.37 15.62 -6.80
CA VAL A 20 -2.09 15.59 -6.10
C VAL A 20 -2.27 15.35 -4.59
N ALA A 21 -3.37 15.84 -4.01
CA ALA A 21 -3.65 15.65 -2.58
C ALA A 21 -5.16 15.62 -2.31
N VAL A 22 -5.56 14.90 -1.26
CA VAL A 22 -6.94 14.83 -0.77
C VAL A 22 -7.01 15.37 0.66
N GLN A 23 -7.75 16.47 0.84
CA GLN A 23 -7.90 17.16 2.12
C GLN A 23 -9.38 17.32 2.47
N ALA A 24 -9.89 16.40 3.29
CA ALA A 24 -11.29 16.32 3.71
C ALA A 24 -12.28 16.25 2.51
N ASN A 25 -12.89 17.39 2.15
CA ASN A 25 -13.85 17.48 1.04
C ASN A 25 -13.27 18.14 -0.22
N PHE A 26 -12.01 18.56 -0.16
CA PHE A 26 -11.31 19.25 -1.24
C PHE A 26 -10.21 18.37 -1.83
N TYR A 27 -9.98 18.57 -3.12
CA TYR A 27 -9.02 17.84 -3.93
C TYR A 27 -8.08 18.86 -4.55
N ARG A 28 -6.79 18.75 -4.28
CA ARG A 28 -5.80 19.58 -4.98
C ARG A 28 -5.50 18.94 -6.31
N VAL A 29 -5.79 19.62 -7.41
CA VAL A 29 -5.62 19.11 -8.77
C VAL A 29 -4.57 19.94 -9.49
N ARG A 30 -3.50 19.28 -9.96
CA ARG A 30 -2.48 19.89 -10.84
C ARG A 30 -2.98 19.84 -12.27
N LEU A 31 -3.02 20.99 -12.94
CA LEU A 31 -3.46 21.08 -14.33
C LEU A 31 -2.37 20.55 -15.27
N GLU A 32 -2.76 19.85 -16.34
CA GLU A 32 -1.82 19.46 -17.39
C GLU A 32 -1.64 20.57 -18.43
N GLU A 33 -0.39 20.93 -18.73
CA GLU A 33 -0.04 21.94 -19.72
C GLU A 33 -0.48 21.48 -21.12
N GLY A 34 -1.38 22.25 -21.75
CA GLY A 34 -1.96 21.94 -23.08
C GLY A 34 -3.47 21.71 -23.09
N SER A 35 -4.12 21.63 -21.92
CA SER A 35 -5.58 21.43 -21.80
C SER A 35 -6.43 22.69 -22.10
N SER A 36 -5.79 23.81 -22.41
CA SER A 36 -6.48 24.98 -22.97
C SER A 36 -5.51 25.76 -23.86
N GLY A 37 -6.01 26.24 -25.01
CA GLY A 37 -5.30 27.20 -25.88
C GLY A 37 -5.10 28.58 -25.23
N LEU A 38 -5.02 28.64 -23.91
CA LEU A 38 -4.78 29.82 -23.10
C LEU A 38 -3.33 29.72 -22.60
N SER A 39 -2.50 30.55 -23.22
CA SER A 39 -1.20 30.97 -22.70
C SER A 39 -1.25 31.16 -21.18
N ALA A 40 -0.45 30.38 -20.46
CA ALA A 40 -0.01 30.61 -19.08
C ALA A 40 -1.12 31.03 -18.09
N SER A 41 -1.90 30.05 -17.60
CA SER A 41 -2.62 30.25 -16.34
C SER A 41 -1.60 30.48 -15.21
N PRO A 42 -1.78 31.48 -14.33
CA PRO A 42 -0.85 31.73 -13.21
C PRO A 42 -0.91 30.63 -12.13
N PHE A 43 -1.93 29.77 -12.18
CA PHE A 43 -2.12 28.67 -11.24
C PHE A 43 -1.76 27.33 -11.89
N GLN A 44 -0.71 26.69 -11.38
CA GLN A 44 -0.36 25.31 -11.72
C GLN A 44 -1.29 24.28 -11.03
N SER A 45 -2.02 24.69 -9.98
CA SER A 45 -2.95 23.83 -9.24
C SER A 45 -4.24 24.53 -8.83
N LEU A 46 -5.37 23.83 -8.89
CA LEU A 46 -6.68 24.27 -8.40
C LEU A 46 -7.13 23.46 -7.18
N LEU A 47 -7.91 24.09 -6.31
CA LEU A 47 -8.62 23.44 -5.22
C LEU A 47 -10.04 23.07 -5.67
N CYS A 48 -10.26 21.78 -5.93
CA CYS A 48 -11.50 21.30 -6.51
C CYS A 48 -12.41 20.63 -5.49
N THR A 49 -13.72 20.72 -5.72
CA THR A 49 -14.74 19.95 -4.99
C THR A 49 -15.34 18.87 -5.88
N ARG A 50 -15.76 17.75 -5.28
CA ARG A 50 -16.45 16.68 -6.02
C ARG A 50 -17.91 17.03 -6.24
N ARG A 51 -18.38 17.07 -7.51
CA ARG A 51 -19.80 17.27 -7.86
C ARG A 51 -20.69 16.23 -7.20
N SER A 52 -21.92 16.62 -6.88
CA SER A 52 -22.95 15.77 -6.28
C SER A 52 -23.32 14.56 -7.15
N ARG A 53 -23.21 14.65 -8.49
CA ARG A 53 -23.43 13.52 -9.41
C ARG A 53 -22.45 12.37 -9.15
N LEU A 54 -21.17 12.66 -8.96
CA LEU A 54 -20.15 11.64 -8.62
C LEU A 54 -20.43 10.99 -7.26
N LYS A 55 -20.96 11.76 -6.30
CA LYS A 55 -21.41 11.21 -5.00
C LYS A 55 -22.57 10.22 -5.17
N LYS A 56 -23.51 10.49 -6.07
CA LYS A 56 -24.67 9.61 -6.34
C LYS A 56 -24.28 8.30 -7.04
N ILE A 57 -23.26 8.34 -7.90
CA ILE A 57 -22.72 7.16 -8.60
C ILE A 57 -21.77 6.35 -7.70
N GLY A 58 -21.36 6.90 -6.55
CA GLY A 58 -20.43 6.25 -5.63
C GLY A 58 -18.97 6.31 -6.07
N GLN A 59 -18.64 7.06 -7.13
CA GLN A 59 -17.28 7.18 -7.64
C GLN A 59 -16.38 7.86 -6.60
N GLN A 60 -15.36 7.12 -6.15
CA GLN A 60 -14.33 7.64 -5.25
C GLN A 60 -13.25 8.36 -6.07
N VAL A 61 -12.76 9.48 -5.53
CA VAL A 61 -11.64 10.22 -6.11
C VAL A 61 -10.43 9.97 -5.20
N MET A 62 -9.35 9.49 -5.78
CA MET A 62 -8.10 9.16 -5.12
C MET A 62 -6.96 10.06 -5.58
N VAL A 63 -5.90 10.10 -4.79
CA VAL A 63 -4.64 10.73 -5.19
C VAL A 63 -4.08 9.98 -6.40
N GLY A 64 -3.63 10.70 -7.42
CA GLY A 64 -3.15 10.17 -8.70
C GLY A 64 -4.25 9.97 -9.76
N ASP A 65 -5.53 10.18 -9.43
CA ASP A 65 -6.60 10.12 -10.43
C ASP A 65 -6.44 11.25 -11.46
N LEU A 66 -6.61 10.91 -12.74
CA LEU A 66 -6.80 11.88 -13.81
C LEU A 66 -8.28 12.31 -13.81
N VAL A 67 -8.53 13.61 -13.75
CA VAL A 67 -9.88 14.17 -13.58
C VAL A 67 -10.18 15.28 -14.57
N ARG A 68 -11.45 15.37 -14.97
CA ARG A 68 -11.97 16.51 -15.73
C ARG A 68 -12.53 17.56 -14.79
N ILE A 69 -12.13 18.79 -15.02
CA ILE A 69 -12.51 19.96 -14.22
C ILE A 69 -13.49 20.82 -15.02
N GLU A 70 -14.54 21.28 -14.35
CA GLU A 70 -15.49 22.26 -14.87
C GLU A 70 -15.51 23.50 -13.97
N GLU A 71 -16.01 24.60 -14.53
CA GLU A 71 -16.22 25.87 -13.83
C GLU A 71 -14.95 26.33 -13.07
N PRO A 72 -13.78 26.43 -13.74
CA PRO A 72 -12.58 26.92 -13.08
C PRO A 72 -12.75 28.40 -12.72
N ASP A 73 -12.72 28.68 -11.43
CA ASP A 73 -12.61 30.05 -10.90
C ASP A 73 -11.12 30.35 -10.73
N TYR A 74 -10.55 31.02 -11.74
CA TYR A 74 -9.14 31.41 -11.72
C TYR A 74 -8.85 32.53 -10.72
N SER A 75 -9.84 33.33 -10.30
CA SER A 75 -9.64 34.36 -9.27
C SER A 75 -9.37 33.74 -7.90
N ASP A 76 -10.15 32.70 -7.55
CA ASP A 76 -10.07 32.02 -6.25
C ASP A 76 -9.25 30.72 -6.29
N GLY A 77 -8.78 30.31 -7.48
CA GLY A 77 -8.05 29.06 -7.70
C GLY A 77 -8.90 27.81 -7.40
N ARG A 78 -10.19 27.85 -7.73
CA ARG A 78 -11.17 26.78 -7.41
C ARG A 78 -11.72 26.10 -8.66
N GLY A 79 -12.25 24.90 -8.50
CA GLY A 79 -12.95 24.18 -9.57
C GLY A 79 -13.85 23.07 -9.07
N ALA A 80 -14.53 22.39 -9.99
CA ALA A 80 -15.35 21.24 -9.68
C ALA A 80 -14.91 20.02 -10.49
N ILE A 81 -14.67 18.89 -9.81
CA ILE A 81 -14.41 17.60 -10.48
C ILE A 81 -15.74 17.09 -11.04
N ALA A 82 -15.82 17.01 -12.36
CA ALA A 82 -16.98 16.55 -13.10
C ALA A 82 -16.92 15.05 -13.41
N GLU A 83 -15.71 14.53 -13.61
CA GLU A 83 -15.45 13.17 -14.04
C GLU A 83 -14.07 12.68 -13.59
N VAL A 84 -13.97 11.37 -13.33
CA VAL A 84 -12.74 10.66 -13.00
C VAL A 84 -12.48 9.66 -14.13
N TYR A 85 -11.30 9.72 -14.73
CA TYR A 85 -10.94 8.81 -15.81
C TYR A 85 -10.64 7.39 -15.30
N PRO A 86 -10.77 6.36 -16.15
CA PRO A 86 -10.41 4.99 -15.80
C PRO A 86 -8.98 4.88 -15.28
N ARG A 87 -8.81 4.17 -14.17
CA ARG A 87 -7.51 3.93 -13.55
C ARG A 87 -6.76 2.84 -14.31
N LYS A 88 -5.45 3.04 -14.51
CA LYS A 88 -4.55 2.00 -15.00
C LYS A 88 -4.09 1.09 -13.86
N THR A 89 -3.80 1.68 -12.70
CA THR A 89 -3.32 0.99 -11.51
C THR A 89 -3.99 1.59 -10.27
N GLU A 90 -4.14 0.79 -9.22
CA GLU A 90 -4.72 1.22 -7.95
C GLU A 90 -4.03 0.49 -6.80
N LEU A 91 -3.46 1.26 -5.88
CA LEU A 91 -2.91 0.75 -4.65
C LEU A 91 -3.85 1.08 -3.49
N ASN A 92 -4.06 0.09 -2.63
CA ASN A 92 -4.88 0.25 -1.44
C ASN A 92 -4.12 0.92 -0.28
N ARG A 93 -2.81 0.65 -0.18
CA ARG A 93 -1.97 1.09 0.94
C ARG A 93 -0.56 1.42 0.46
N PRO A 94 -0.21 2.71 0.35
CA PRO A 94 -1.09 3.88 0.47
C PRO A 94 -2.11 3.97 -0.68
N PRO A 95 -3.27 4.63 -0.47
CA PRO A 95 -4.25 4.87 -1.50
C PRO A 95 -3.72 5.81 -2.60
N VAL A 96 -3.22 5.23 -3.70
CA VAL A 96 -2.71 5.95 -4.87
C VAL A 96 -3.21 5.27 -6.14
N ALA A 97 -3.75 6.05 -7.07
CA ALA A 97 -4.13 5.62 -8.40
C ALA A 97 -3.08 6.01 -9.44
N ASN A 98 -3.01 5.25 -10.54
CA ASN A 98 -2.13 5.51 -11.69
C ASN A 98 -0.64 5.62 -11.34
N ALA A 99 -0.22 5.01 -10.23
CA ALA A 99 1.19 4.83 -9.94
C ALA A 99 1.81 3.92 -11.01
N GLU A 100 2.99 4.27 -11.51
CA GLU A 100 3.66 3.53 -12.58
C GLU A 100 4.83 2.71 -12.07
N GLN A 101 5.52 3.22 -11.04
CA GLN A 101 6.73 2.60 -10.53
C GLN A 101 6.90 2.75 -9.02
N ILE A 102 7.59 1.79 -8.42
CA ILE A 102 8.00 1.80 -7.01
C ILE A 102 9.52 1.94 -6.96
N PHE A 103 9.99 2.96 -6.24
CA PHE A 103 11.39 3.09 -5.87
C PHE A 103 11.58 2.51 -4.49
N LEU A 104 12.17 1.32 -4.44
CA LEU A 104 12.47 0.66 -3.18
C LEU A 104 13.87 1.04 -2.71
N VAL A 105 13.96 1.90 -1.71
CA VAL A 105 15.22 2.44 -1.20
C VAL A 105 15.69 1.65 0.02
N PHE A 106 16.91 1.13 -0.08
CA PHE A 106 17.64 0.54 1.04
C PHE A 106 19.01 1.21 1.19
N ALA A 107 19.60 1.12 2.38
CA ALA A 107 20.98 1.52 2.60
C ALA A 107 21.88 0.27 2.56
N LEU A 108 23.06 0.42 1.98
CA LEU A 108 24.10 -0.63 2.06
C LEU A 108 24.70 -0.73 3.46
N GLU A 109 24.84 0.42 4.12
CA GLU A 109 25.44 0.54 5.45
C GLU A 109 24.70 1.61 6.27
N GLN A 110 24.55 1.39 7.58
CA GLN A 110 23.82 2.25 8.52
C GLN A 110 22.37 2.61 8.09
N PRO A 111 21.37 1.72 8.19
CA PRO A 111 21.48 0.34 8.66
C PRO A 111 22.11 -0.58 7.61
N SER A 112 22.72 -1.67 8.07
CA SER A 112 23.17 -2.73 7.19
C SER A 112 21.98 -3.35 6.44
N LEU A 113 22.25 -3.80 5.22
CA LEU A 113 21.22 -4.40 4.37
C LEU A 113 20.82 -5.79 4.89
N ASP A 114 19.64 -5.88 5.52
CA ASP A 114 19.05 -7.15 5.94
C ASP A 114 18.31 -7.82 4.78
N VAL A 115 18.74 -9.04 4.44
CA VAL A 115 18.19 -9.87 3.35
C VAL A 115 16.73 -10.23 3.61
N TRP A 116 16.38 -10.52 4.87
CA TRP A 116 15.02 -10.88 5.24
C TRP A 116 14.06 -9.70 5.03
N GLN A 117 14.41 -8.54 5.57
CA GLN A 117 13.63 -7.31 5.37
C GLN A 117 13.55 -6.96 3.88
N LEU A 118 14.67 -6.94 3.16
CA LEU A 118 14.69 -6.65 1.72
C LEU A 118 13.77 -7.58 0.94
N SER A 119 13.87 -8.90 1.17
CA SER A 119 13.04 -9.91 0.52
C SER A 119 11.56 -9.63 0.71
N ARG A 120 11.16 -9.23 1.94
CA ARG A 120 9.77 -8.93 2.25
C ARG A 120 9.25 -7.70 1.49
N PHE A 121 10.07 -6.65 1.38
CA PHE A 121 9.72 -5.46 0.61
C PHE A 121 9.65 -5.76 -0.89
N LEU A 122 10.56 -6.58 -1.41
CA LEU A 122 10.54 -7.01 -2.81
C LEU A 122 9.25 -7.78 -3.12
N VAL A 123 8.90 -8.77 -2.30
CA VAL A 123 7.64 -9.52 -2.45
C VAL A 123 6.43 -8.57 -2.42
N LYS A 124 6.40 -7.62 -1.48
CA LYS A 124 5.31 -6.65 -1.41
C LYS A 124 5.23 -5.75 -2.65
N ALA A 125 6.37 -5.31 -3.16
CA ALA A 125 6.41 -4.48 -4.34
C ALA A 125 5.99 -5.26 -5.60
N GLU A 126 6.47 -6.49 -5.76
CA GLU A 126 6.07 -7.40 -6.85
C GLU A 126 4.56 -7.69 -6.80
N SER A 127 3.97 -7.81 -5.61
CA SER A 127 2.52 -7.98 -5.45
C SER A 127 1.68 -6.78 -5.89
N THR A 128 2.31 -5.65 -6.24
CA THR A 128 1.61 -4.48 -6.79
C THR A 128 1.61 -4.45 -8.30
N GLU A 129 2.37 -5.33 -8.95
CA GLU A 129 2.57 -5.40 -10.40
C GLU A 129 3.11 -4.10 -11.04
N LEU A 130 3.59 -3.15 -10.22
CA LEU A 130 4.22 -1.91 -10.67
C LEU A 130 5.68 -2.15 -11.06
N ASP A 131 6.23 -1.27 -11.91
CA ASP A 131 7.65 -1.31 -12.28
C ASP A 131 8.52 -1.06 -11.04
N LEU A 132 9.28 -2.08 -10.64
CA LEU A 132 10.09 -2.06 -9.43
C LEU A 132 11.52 -1.63 -9.73
N CYS A 133 11.93 -0.50 -9.15
CA CYS A 133 13.29 -0.01 -9.18
C CYS A 133 13.92 -0.11 -7.79
N LEU A 134 14.77 -1.11 -7.58
CA LEU A 134 15.58 -1.25 -6.37
C LEU A 134 16.70 -0.20 -6.36
N CYS A 135 16.78 0.60 -5.31
CA CYS A 135 17.76 1.66 -5.16
C CYS A 135 18.57 1.47 -3.87
N LEU A 136 19.88 1.31 -4.00
CA LEU A 136 20.81 1.13 -2.88
C LEU A 136 21.58 2.42 -2.61
N ASN A 137 21.24 3.04 -1.48
CA ASN A 137 21.82 4.28 -0.98
C ASN A 137 23.09 4.01 -0.14
N LYS A 138 23.82 5.09 0.17
CA LYS A 138 24.99 5.13 1.04
C LYS A 138 26.17 4.32 0.51
N THR A 139 26.33 4.33 -0.83
CA THR A 139 27.47 3.69 -1.50
C THR A 139 28.81 4.29 -1.08
N ASP A 140 28.81 5.49 -0.50
CA ASP A 140 29.99 6.14 0.09
C ASP A 140 30.56 5.43 1.32
N LEU A 141 29.76 4.60 1.99
CA LEU A 141 30.17 3.87 3.20
C LEU A 141 30.70 2.46 2.93
N VAL A 142 30.65 1.98 1.68
CA VAL A 142 31.07 0.63 1.32
C VAL A 142 32.19 0.63 0.29
N THR A 143 32.95 -0.47 0.27
CA THR A 143 33.99 -0.66 -0.74
C THR A 143 33.40 -1.05 -2.09
N PRO A 144 34.11 -0.79 -3.21
CA PRO A 144 33.66 -1.24 -4.54
C PRO A 144 33.45 -2.76 -4.63
N GLY A 145 34.23 -3.55 -3.88
CA GLY A 145 34.08 -5.01 -3.81
C GLY A 145 32.75 -5.42 -3.20
N GLN A 146 32.37 -4.83 -2.06
CA GLN A 146 31.06 -5.07 -1.43
C GLN A 146 29.90 -4.63 -2.33
N GLN A 147 30.06 -3.51 -3.03
CA GLN A 147 29.04 -3.05 -3.98
C GLN A 147 28.84 -4.06 -5.13
N GLN A 148 29.94 -4.61 -5.66
CA GLN A 148 29.89 -5.61 -6.72
C GLN A 148 29.30 -6.95 -6.24
N GLU A 149 29.61 -7.38 -5.01
CA GLU A 149 29.01 -8.56 -4.40
C GLU A 149 27.49 -8.44 -4.30
N TRP A 150 26.99 -7.29 -3.81
CA TRP A 150 25.55 -7.03 -3.78
C TRP A 150 24.93 -6.93 -5.17
N ALA A 151 25.63 -6.34 -6.13
CA ALA A 151 25.14 -6.28 -7.51
C ALA A 151 24.99 -7.69 -8.12
N GLN A 152 25.96 -8.58 -7.89
CA GLN A 152 25.90 -9.96 -8.36
C GLN A 152 24.77 -10.73 -7.67
N ARG A 153 24.73 -10.69 -6.33
CA ARG A 153 23.71 -11.40 -5.54
C ARG A 153 22.29 -10.99 -5.92
N LEU A 154 22.04 -9.69 -6.08
CA LEU A 154 20.73 -9.19 -6.51
C LEU A 154 20.43 -9.53 -7.98
N GLY A 155 21.46 -9.59 -8.82
CA GLY A 155 21.33 -10.09 -10.19
C GLY A 155 20.89 -11.55 -10.25
N GLU A 156 21.41 -12.40 -9.37
CA GLU A 156 20.97 -13.79 -9.22
C GLU A 156 19.51 -13.90 -8.75
N TRP A 157 19.04 -12.92 -7.97
CA TRP A 157 17.62 -12.81 -7.59
C TRP A 157 16.73 -12.22 -8.70
N GLY A 158 17.29 -11.80 -9.83
CA GLY A 158 16.57 -11.20 -10.95
C GLY A 158 16.39 -9.67 -10.89
N TYR A 159 17.10 -8.97 -10.00
CA TYR A 159 17.01 -7.52 -9.84
C TYR A 159 18.27 -6.79 -10.34
N ASN A 160 18.07 -5.62 -10.95
CA ASN A 160 19.16 -4.73 -11.34
C ASN A 160 19.15 -3.45 -10.48
N PRO A 161 19.90 -3.42 -9.36
CA PRO A 161 19.86 -2.31 -8.42
C PRO A 161 20.55 -1.05 -8.96
N LEU A 162 19.96 0.11 -8.67
CA LEU A 162 20.60 1.40 -8.86
C LEU A 162 21.36 1.80 -7.60
N PHE A 163 22.68 1.92 -7.73
CA PHE A 163 23.56 2.39 -6.68
C PHE A 163 23.66 3.92 -6.68
N PHE A 164 23.45 4.53 -5.53
CA PHE A 164 23.55 5.99 -5.37
C PHE A 164 24.01 6.38 -3.96
N SER A 165 24.46 7.62 -3.82
CA SER A 165 24.78 8.21 -2.51
C SER A 165 24.24 9.62 -2.45
N VAL A 166 23.34 9.86 -1.50
CA VAL A 166 22.81 11.20 -1.22
C VAL A 166 23.92 12.15 -0.73
N ALA A 167 24.90 11.63 0.03
CA ALA A 167 25.97 12.44 0.61
C ALA A 167 26.97 12.94 -0.45
N THR A 168 27.32 12.10 -1.42
CA THR A 168 28.30 12.45 -2.48
C THR A 168 27.66 12.95 -3.76
N GLY A 169 26.35 12.74 -3.93
CA GLY A 169 25.62 13.04 -5.16
C GLY A 169 25.79 12.00 -6.27
N SER A 170 26.55 10.93 -6.04
CA SER A 170 26.81 9.88 -7.02
C SER A 170 25.52 9.10 -7.37
N GLY A 171 25.33 8.78 -8.65
CA GLY A 171 24.19 7.98 -9.13
C GLY A 171 22.85 8.70 -9.21
N LEU A 172 22.74 9.92 -8.65
CA LEU A 172 21.47 10.66 -8.59
C LEU A 172 20.93 11.06 -9.96
N GLN A 173 21.79 11.31 -10.95
CA GLN A 173 21.33 11.66 -12.29
C GLN A 173 20.50 10.54 -12.93
N LYS A 174 20.96 9.28 -12.79
CA LYS A 174 20.22 8.10 -13.28
C LYS A 174 18.87 7.96 -12.58
N LEU A 175 18.83 8.27 -11.28
CA LEU A 175 17.62 8.26 -10.48
C LEU A 175 16.63 9.32 -10.97
N ARG A 176 17.09 10.55 -11.21
CA ARG A 176 16.27 11.64 -11.78
C ARG A 176 15.72 11.28 -13.15
N ASP A 177 16.54 10.72 -14.03
CA ASP A 177 16.10 10.34 -15.37
C ASP A 177 15.00 9.27 -15.36
N ARG A 178 15.02 8.34 -14.39
CA ARG A 178 13.93 7.36 -14.21
C ARG A 178 12.66 7.95 -13.60
N LEU A 179 12.76 9.02 -12.82
CA LEU A 179 11.59 9.66 -12.19
C LEU A 179 10.79 10.56 -13.15
N LYS A 180 11.43 11.03 -14.23
CA LYS A 180 10.82 11.99 -15.17
C LYS A 180 9.48 11.52 -15.68
N ASN A 181 8.48 12.40 -15.56
CA ASN A 181 7.12 12.24 -16.09
C ASN A 181 6.34 11.01 -15.61
N LYS A 182 6.76 10.37 -14.51
CA LYS A 182 6.07 9.21 -13.93
C LYS A 182 5.52 9.51 -12.55
N ILE A 183 4.45 8.81 -12.17
CA ILE A 183 4.01 8.73 -10.77
C ILE A 183 4.80 7.62 -10.07
N THR A 184 5.69 8.03 -9.16
CA THR A 184 6.61 7.14 -8.44
C THR A 184 6.28 7.07 -6.97
N ILE A 185 6.29 5.87 -6.42
CA ILE A 185 6.08 5.65 -4.99
C ILE A 185 7.42 5.33 -4.34
N LEU A 186 7.78 6.12 -3.34
CA LEU A 186 8.99 5.87 -2.56
C LEU A 186 8.69 4.93 -1.38
N ALA A 187 9.35 3.78 -1.34
CA ALA A 187 9.20 2.78 -0.28
C ALA A 187 10.56 2.37 0.28
N GLY A 188 10.59 1.81 1.49
CA GLY A 188 11.80 1.27 2.11
C GLY A 188 11.80 1.40 3.63
N ALA A 189 12.77 0.77 4.29
CA ALA A 189 12.90 0.79 5.75
C ALA A 189 13.20 2.19 6.31
N SER A 190 12.98 2.40 7.61
CA SER A 190 13.38 3.65 8.27
C SER A 190 14.91 3.79 8.31
N GLY A 191 15.43 5.03 8.27
CA GLY A 191 16.87 5.30 8.35
C GLY A 191 17.70 5.11 7.07
N VAL A 192 17.11 4.55 6.01
CA VAL A 192 17.80 4.31 4.72
C VAL A 192 18.07 5.58 3.89
N GLY A 193 17.52 6.73 4.30
CA GLY A 193 17.75 8.02 3.64
C GLY A 193 16.65 8.48 2.66
N LYS A 194 15.43 7.94 2.74
CA LYS A 194 14.28 8.36 1.91
C LYS A 194 13.98 9.87 2.04
N SER A 195 13.84 10.38 3.27
CA SER A 195 13.57 11.80 3.50
C SER A 195 14.71 12.70 3.01
N SER A 196 15.96 12.25 3.18
CA SER A 196 17.12 12.96 2.63
C SER A 196 17.12 12.98 1.09
N LEU A 197 16.71 11.88 0.45
CA LEU A 197 16.53 11.83 -1.00
C LEU A 197 15.41 12.75 -1.46
N ILE A 198 14.26 12.77 -0.77
CA ILE A 198 13.13 13.67 -1.06
C ILE A 198 13.58 15.13 -0.99
N ASN A 199 14.28 15.54 0.08
CA ASN A 199 14.76 16.92 0.23
C ASN A 199 15.75 17.31 -0.89
N LEU A 200 16.61 16.38 -1.31
CA LEU A 200 17.55 16.63 -2.39
C LEU A 200 16.83 16.77 -3.74
N LEU A 201 15.85 15.90 -4.01
CA LEU A 201 15.07 15.91 -5.25
C LEU A 201 14.13 17.11 -5.33
N ILE A 202 13.63 17.59 -4.18
CA ILE A 202 12.63 18.65 -4.10
C ILE A 202 13.08 19.68 -3.06
N PRO A 203 14.01 20.59 -3.42
CA PRO A 203 14.55 21.59 -2.50
C PRO A 203 13.48 22.48 -1.84
N ALA A 204 12.35 22.69 -2.52
CA ALA A 204 11.22 23.48 -2.02
C ALA A 204 10.46 22.83 -0.84
N ILE A 205 10.69 21.54 -0.54
CA ILE A 205 10.03 20.85 0.58
C ILE A 205 10.53 21.37 1.93
N GLU A 206 11.78 21.80 2.08
CA GLU A 206 12.31 22.33 3.35
C GLU A 206 11.51 23.56 3.85
N GLN A 207 11.00 24.40 2.94
CA GLN A 207 10.10 25.51 3.31
C GLN A 207 8.77 25.03 3.90
N ARG A 208 8.22 23.89 3.47
CA ARG A 208 6.97 23.32 4.03
C ARG A 208 7.22 22.51 5.30
N VAL A 209 8.37 21.86 5.42
CA VAL A 209 8.72 21.09 6.63
C VAL A 209 8.82 22.02 7.85
N GLY A 210 9.22 23.28 7.69
CA GLY A 210 9.17 24.28 8.77
C GLY A 210 7.78 24.49 9.40
N GLU A 211 6.69 24.27 8.66
CA GLU A 211 5.31 24.42 9.14
C GLU A 211 4.65 23.09 9.56
N VAL A 212 5.14 21.94 9.08
CA VAL A 212 4.50 20.61 9.27
C VAL A 212 5.31 19.65 10.17
N SER A 213 6.61 19.93 10.40
CA SER A 213 7.55 19.04 11.13
C SER A 213 7.18 18.77 12.60
N GLY A 214 6.34 19.60 13.22
CA GLY A 214 5.94 19.42 14.62
C GLY A 214 5.08 18.19 14.92
N LYS A 215 4.53 17.49 13.90
CA LYS A 215 3.57 16.39 14.12
C LYS A 215 3.95 15.02 13.54
N LEU A 216 5.08 14.91 12.83
CA LEU A 216 5.46 13.65 12.19
C LEU A 216 6.22 12.66 13.09
N GLN A 217 6.65 13.06 14.29
CA GLN A 217 7.58 12.27 15.11
C GLN A 217 6.98 11.43 16.24
N LYS A 218 5.68 11.54 16.57
CA LYS A 218 5.08 10.66 17.59
C LYS A 218 3.61 10.38 17.28
N GLY A 219 3.35 9.23 16.67
CA GLY A 219 1.99 8.71 16.53
C GLY A 219 1.94 7.52 15.58
N ARG A 220 1.56 6.36 16.12
CA ARG A 220 1.14 5.12 15.46
C ARG A 220 1.01 5.26 13.92
N HIS A 221 1.99 4.71 13.20
CA HIS A 221 2.20 4.76 11.75
C HIS A 221 0.93 4.42 10.92
N THR A 222 0.03 5.38 10.82
CA THR A 222 -1.22 5.29 10.04
C THR A 222 -1.48 6.64 9.39
N THR A 223 -0.60 7.05 8.47
CA THR A 223 -0.92 8.20 7.61
C THR A 223 -2.02 7.79 6.64
N ARG A 224 -3.25 8.16 6.98
CA ARG A 224 -4.40 8.15 6.06
C ARG A 224 -4.29 9.25 4.98
N HIS A 225 -3.32 10.14 5.10
CA HIS A 225 -3.07 11.22 4.15
C HIS A 225 -1.90 10.86 3.24
N VAL A 226 -2.18 10.79 1.94
CA VAL A 226 -1.20 10.61 0.87
C VAL A 226 -1.17 11.90 0.08
N GLU A 227 0.03 12.39 -0.22
CA GLU A 227 0.25 13.57 -1.05
C GLU A 227 1.33 13.23 -2.09
N LEU A 228 1.14 13.72 -3.31
CA LEU A 228 2.15 13.66 -4.37
C LEU A 228 2.96 14.95 -4.36
N PHE A 229 4.27 14.82 -4.43
CA PHE A 229 5.19 15.93 -4.56
C PHE A 229 5.62 16.07 -6.01
N GLU A 230 5.59 17.29 -6.53
CA GLU A 230 6.05 17.59 -7.88
C GLU A 230 7.58 17.66 -7.92
N LEU A 231 8.16 16.95 -8.88
CA LEU A 231 9.60 16.98 -9.13
C LEU A 231 9.97 18.15 -10.05
N PRO A 232 11.08 18.87 -9.80
CA PRO A 232 11.52 19.97 -10.67
C PRO A 232 11.75 19.57 -12.12
N ASP A 233 12.24 18.34 -12.34
CA ASP A 233 12.55 17.79 -13.66
C ASP A 233 11.33 17.10 -14.32
N GLY A 234 10.14 17.22 -13.72
CA GLY A 234 8.91 16.57 -14.15
C GLY A 234 8.67 15.21 -13.47
N GLY A 235 7.40 14.86 -13.28
CA GLY A 235 6.97 13.66 -12.54
C GLY A 235 6.37 13.97 -11.18
N LEU A 236 5.82 12.94 -10.53
CA LEU A 236 5.16 13.02 -9.23
C LEU A 236 5.73 11.94 -8.30
N LEU A 237 6.02 12.31 -7.06
CA LEU A 237 6.57 11.43 -6.05
C LEU A 237 5.61 11.29 -4.88
N ALA A 238 5.13 10.08 -4.60
CA ALA A 238 4.41 9.78 -3.37
C ALA A 238 5.43 9.42 -2.28
N ASP A 239 5.39 10.11 -1.14
CA ASP A 239 6.07 9.62 0.05
C ASP A 239 5.16 8.63 0.77
N THR A 240 5.69 7.44 1.05
CA THR A 240 5.06 6.49 1.94
C THR A 240 5.88 6.51 3.23
N PRO A 241 5.30 6.93 4.37
CA PRO A 241 6.06 6.90 5.61
C PRO A 241 6.51 5.47 5.85
N GLY A 242 7.80 5.33 6.11
CA GLY A 242 8.48 4.04 6.14
C GLY A 242 7.78 3.08 7.08
N PHE A 243 7.04 2.13 6.52
CA PHE A 243 6.68 0.93 7.25
C PHE A 243 7.99 0.21 7.56
N ASN A 244 8.29 -0.06 8.83
CA ASN A 244 9.49 -0.85 9.15
C ASN A 244 9.39 -2.28 8.62
N GLN A 245 8.17 -2.78 8.40
CA GLN A 245 7.92 -4.09 7.82
C GLN A 245 6.56 -4.05 7.11
N PRO A 246 6.49 -4.21 5.78
CA PRO A 246 5.21 -4.20 5.07
C PRO A 246 4.40 -5.45 5.41
N ASP A 247 3.09 -5.35 5.56
CA ASP A 247 2.25 -6.54 5.72
C ASP A 247 2.18 -7.32 4.40
N LEU A 248 2.40 -8.63 4.47
CA LEU A 248 2.18 -9.55 3.36
C LEU A 248 0.68 -9.81 3.25
N ASP A 249 0.07 -9.19 2.24
CA ASP A 249 -1.36 -9.26 1.95
C ASP A 249 -1.52 -9.98 0.61
N CYS A 250 -0.97 -11.18 0.49
CA CYS A 250 -1.02 -11.98 -0.73
C CYS A 250 -1.68 -13.33 -0.47
N ASP A 251 -2.28 -13.89 -1.52
CA ASP A 251 -2.73 -15.28 -1.51
C ASP A 251 -1.52 -16.22 -1.45
N PRO A 252 -1.52 -17.26 -0.60
CA PRO A 252 -0.45 -18.27 -0.55
C PRO A 252 -0.10 -18.86 -1.93
N THR A 253 -1.07 -19.03 -2.83
CA THR A 253 -0.81 -19.62 -4.15
C THR A 253 -0.03 -18.69 -5.08
N ASP A 254 -0.19 -17.37 -4.91
CA ASP A 254 0.48 -16.37 -5.74
C ASP A 254 1.88 -16.02 -5.22
N LEU A 255 2.18 -16.33 -3.96
CA LEU A 255 3.43 -15.93 -3.30
C LEU A 255 4.68 -16.31 -4.10
N ALA A 256 4.71 -17.50 -4.70
CA ALA A 256 5.86 -17.95 -5.49
C ALA A 256 6.11 -17.08 -6.73
N ARG A 257 5.07 -16.49 -7.32
CA ARG A 257 5.20 -15.64 -8.52
C ARG A 257 5.86 -14.30 -8.21
N TYR A 258 5.81 -13.85 -6.96
CA TYR A 258 6.47 -12.63 -6.49
C TYR A 258 7.97 -12.81 -6.23
N PHE A 259 8.51 -14.02 -6.41
CA PHE A 259 9.93 -14.28 -6.44
C PHE A 259 10.37 -14.51 -7.89
N PRO A 260 11.21 -13.64 -8.48
CA PRO A 260 11.67 -13.82 -9.86
C PRO A 260 12.38 -15.17 -10.09
N GLU A 261 13.11 -15.67 -9.09
CA GLU A 261 13.81 -16.97 -9.15
C GLU A 261 12.81 -18.13 -9.22
N ALA A 262 11.73 -18.07 -8.44
CA ALA A 262 10.69 -19.08 -8.47
C ALA A 262 9.86 -18.98 -9.76
N ARG A 263 9.60 -17.76 -10.25
CA ARG A 263 8.94 -17.51 -11.54
C ARG A 263 9.73 -18.12 -12.69
N LEU A 264 11.05 -17.90 -12.75
CA LEU A 264 11.92 -18.49 -13.75
C LEU A 264 11.87 -20.02 -13.73
N ARG A 265 11.80 -20.64 -12.53
CA ARG A 265 11.65 -22.09 -12.39
C ARG A 265 10.29 -22.58 -12.88
N LEU A 266 9.20 -21.86 -12.57
CA LEU A 266 7.85 -22.15 -13.07
C LEU A 266 7.73 -22.02 -14.59
N GLU A 267 8.53 -21.15 -15.21
CA GLU A 267 8.61 -21.04 -16.68
C GLU A 267 9.34 -22.22 -17.33
N GLN A 268 10.30 -22.83 -16.61
CA GLN A 268 11.09 -23.97 -17.11
C GLN A 268 10.37 -25.32 -16.98
N GLY A 269 9.34 -25.42 -16.15
CA GLY A 269 8.57 -26.64 -15.96
C GLY A 269 7.36 -26.47 -15.06
N ASN A 270 6.47 -27.47 -15.11
CA ASN A 270 5.25 -27.46 -14.31
C ASN A 270 5.39 -28.36 -13.08
N CYS A 271 4.84 -27.91 -11.95
CA CYS A 271 4.64 -28.78 -10.80
C CYS A 271 3.66 -29.92 -11.14
N GLN A 272 3.80 -31.04 -10.44
CA GLN A 272 2.87 -32.17 -10.57
C GLN A 272 1.42 -31.80 -10.20
N PHE A 273 1.25 -30.88 -9.24
CA PHE A 273 -0.05 -30.42 -8.76
C PHE A 273 -0.28 -28.96 -9.15
N ASN A 274 -1.53 -28.63 -9.50
CA ASN A 274 -1.92 -27.27 -9.90
C ASN A 274 -2.05 -26.31 -8.70
N ASP A 275 -2.28 -26.84 -7.50
CA ASP A 275 -2.41 -26.14 -6.22
C ASP A 275 -1.16 -26.29 -5.35
N CYS A 276 -0.01 -26.56 -5.97
CA CYS A 276 1.28 -26.69 -5.29
C CYS A 276 1.63 -25.38 -4.57
N LEU A 277 1.84 -25.45 -3.25
CA LEU A 277 2.35 -24.34 -2.43
C LEU A 277 3.89 -24.36 -2.32
N HIS A 278 4.53 -25.21 -3.12
CA HIS A 278 5.98 -25.28 -3.26
C HIS A 278 6.76 -25.46 -1.95
N ARG A 279 6.18 -26.17 -0.97
CA ARG A 279 6.78 -26.43 0.35
C ARG A 279 7.37 -27.84 0.42
N ASP A 280 6.50 -28.84 0.40
CA ASP A 280 6.84 -30.26 0.63
C ASP A 280 6.34 -31.17 -0.49
N GLU A 281 5.63 -30.63 -1.48
CA GLU A 281 4.99 -31.39 -2.54
C GLU A 281 6.03 -32.17 -3.38
N PRO A 282 5.74 -33.43 -3.74
CA PRO A 282 6.64 -34.22 -4.58
C PRO A 282 6.66 -33.65 -6.00
N ASN A 283 7.82 -33.75 -6.66
CA ASN A 283 8.06 -33.24 -8.03
C ASN A 283 7.71 -31.75 -8.20
N CYS A 284 7.96 -30.94 -7.17
CA CYS A 284 7.84 -29.49 -7.26
C CYS A 284 9.07 -28.87 -7.95
N VAL A 285 8.84 -28.07 -8.99
CA VAL A 285 9.91 -27.42 -9.79
C VAL A 285 10.52 -26.21 -9.08
N VAL A 286 9.72 -25.52 -8.26
CA VAL A 286 10.19 -24.36 -7.47
C VAL A 286 11.08 -24.80 -6.31
N ARG A 287 10.77 -25.96 -5.72
CA ARG A 287 11.54 -26.54 -4.62
C ARG A 287 12.98 -26.77 -5.05
N GLY A 288 13.91 -26.36 -4.19
CA GLY A 288 15.32 -26.65 -4.39
C GLY A 288 16.20 -25.67 -3.63
N GLU A 289 17.48 -25.70 -3.94
CA GLU A 289 18.47 -24.84 -3.31
C GLU A 289 18.51 -23.50 -4.06
N TRP A 290 17.93 -22.48 -3.44
CA TRP A 290 18.13 -21.07 -3.80
C TRP A 290 18.11 -20.25 -2.52
N GLU A 291 18.85 -19.15 -2.55
CA GLU A 291 19.22 -18.40 -1.35
C GLU A 291 18.02 -17.97 -0.49
N ARG A 292 16.94 -17.56 -1.15
CA ARG A 292 15.74 -17.03 -0.49
C ARG A 292 14.63 -18.07 -0.26
N TYR A 293 14.87 -19.36 -0.50
CA TYR A 293 13.85 -20.41 -0.32
C TYR A 293 13.36 -20.50 1.13
N GLU A 294 14.27 -20.41 2.11
CA GLU A 294 13.89 -20.37 3.53
C GLU A 294 13.02 -19.14 3.86
N HIS A 295 13.26 -18.02 3.16
CA HIS A 295 12.45 -16.83 3.35
C HIS A 295 11.05 -17.00 2.75
N TYR A 296 10.97 -17.63 1.58
CA TYR A 296 9.71 -18.01 0.95
C TYR A 296 8.85 -18.87 1.89
N LEU A 297 9.42 -19.91 2.50
CA LEU A 297 8.69 -20.79 3.42
C LEU A 297 8.09 -20.03 4.61
N LYS A 298 8.87 -19.13 5.23
CA LYS A 298 8.38 -18.31 6.34
C LYS A 298 7.29 -17.33 5.91
N PHE A 299 7.42 -16.72 4.73
CA PHE A 299 6.37 -15.85 4.19
C PHE A 299 5.11 -16.62 3.81
N LEU A 300 5.26 -17.87 3.35
CA LEU A 300 4.14 -18.75 3.04
C LEU A 300 3.36 -19.11 4.31
N GLU A 301 4.06 -19.47 5.39
CA GLU A 301 3.45 -19.71 6.71
C GLU A 301 2.65 -18.49 7.19
N GLU A 302 3.21 -17.28 7.06
CA GLU A 302 2.52 -16.04 7.42
C GLU A 302 1.28 -15.78 6.55
N ALA A 303 1.38 -15.99 5.24
CA ALA A 303 0.26 -15.82 4.31
C ALA A 303 -0.89 -16.81 4.62
N ILE A 304 -0.56 -18.07 4.91
CA ILE A 304 -1.54 -19.10 5.31
C ILE A 304 -2.21 -18.71 6.63
N ALA A 305 -1.43 -18.39 7.66
CA ALA A 305 -1.97 -17.99 8.97
C ALA A 305 -2.91 -16.78 8.86
N ARG A 306 -2.58 -15.82 7.99
CA ARG A 306 -3.44 -14.68 7.71
C ARG A 306 -4.74 -15.07 7.00
N GLN A 307 -4.66 -15.95 6.00
CA GLN A 307 -5.84 -16.42 5.27
C GLN A 307 -6.80 -17.18 6.20
N GLU A 308 -6.26 -18.01 7.09
CA GLU A 308 -7.02 -18.70 8.14
C GLU A 308 -7.70 -17.72 9.11
N ALA A 309 -6.97 -16.69 9.57
CA ALA A 309 -7.53 -15.66 10.43
C ALA A 309 -8.68 -14.88 9.76
N LEU A 310 -8.55 -14.57 8.46
CA LEU A 310 -9.61 -13.93 7.67
C LEU A 310 -10.82 -14.86 7.48
N GLY A 311 -10.61 -16.16 7.32
CA GLY A 311 -11.66 -17.18 7.26
C GLY A 311 -12.46 -17.26 8.57
N GLN A 312 -11.76 -17.33 9.70
CA GLN A 312 -12.39 -17.38 11.03
C GLN A 312 -13.24 -16.13 11.32
N MET A 313 -12.75 -14.93 10.97
CA MET A 313 -13.50 -13.67 11.12
C MET A 313 -14.79 -13.64 10.28
N ARG A 314 -14.79 -14.24 9.08
CA ARG A 314 -16.00 -14.33 8.24
C ARG A 314 -17.07 -15.25 8.84
N ASP A 315 -16.66 -16.28 9.57
CA ASP A 315 -17.58 -17.24 10.19
C ASP A 315 -18.22 -16.72 11.48
N GLU A 316 -17.50 -15.91 12.27
CA GLU A 316 -18.03 -15.28 13.49
C GLU A 316 -19.20 -14.31 13.19
N GLU A 317 -19.15 -13.61 12.05
CA GLU A 317 -20.22 -12.72 11.54
C GLU A 317 -21.22 -13.41 10.60
N SER A 318 -21.28 -14.74 10.54
CA SER A 318 -22.35 -15.43 9.81
C SER A 318 -23.71 -15.10 10.44
N THR A 319 -24.44 -14.14 9.87
CA THR A 319 -25.79 -13.70 10.31
C THR A 319 -26.85 -14.77 10.08
N LEU A 320 -26.50 -15.97 9.61
CA LEU A 320 -27.44 -17.03 9.27
C LEU A 320 -27.13 -18.29 10.11
N LYS A 321 -28.15 -18.86 10.74
CA LYS A 321 -28.12 -20.17 11.39
C LYS A 321 -28.84 -21.16 10.48
N LEU A 322 -28.16 -22.26 10.14
CA LEU A 322 -28.81 -23.39 9.48
C LEU A 322 -29.69 -24.13 10.50
N LYS A 323 -30.99 -24.22 10.25
CA LYS A 323 -31.94 -24.98 11.06
C LYS A 323 -32.49 -26.15 10.25
N VAL A 324 -32.39 -27.35 10.80
CA VAL A 324 -33.00 -28.55 10.24
C VAL A 324 -34.38 -28.70 10.85
N LYS A 325 -35.44 -28.66 10.03
CA LYS A 325 -36.81 -28.91 10.50
C LYS A 325 -36.98 -30.40 10.84
N ALA A 326 -37.97 -30.72 11.67
CA ALA A 326 -38.33 -32.10 12.00
C ALA A 326 -38.65 -32.97 10.75
N SER A 327 -38.98 -32.33 9.62
CA SER A 327 -39.19 -32.97 8.31
C SER A 327 -37.89 -33.21 7.50
N GLY A 328 -36.70 -32.92 8.04
CA GLY A 328 -35.41 -33.10 7.37
C GLY A 328 -34.99 -31.97 6.42
N GLN A 329 -35.85 -30.97 6.17
CA GLN A 329 -35.52 -29.83 5.31
C GLN A 329 -34.59 -28.83 6.03
N ARG A 330 -33.53 -28.41 5.33
CA ARG A 330 -32.55 -27.40 5.79
C ARG A 330 -33.04 -26.01 5.40
N GLN A 331 -33.16 -25.11 6.37
CA GLN A 331 -33.53 -23.71 6.15
C GLN A 331 -32.51 -22.78 6.84
N TYR A 332 -32.02 -21.78 6.12
CA TYR A 332 -31.18 -20.72 6.70
C TYR A 332 -32.08 -19.64 7.31
N GLU A 333 -31.93 -19.38 8.61
CA GLU A 333 -32.65 -18.32 9.33
C GLU A 333 -31.65 -17.27 9.83
N PRO A 334 -31.98 -15.96 9.79
CA PRO A 334 -31.12 -14.95 10.38
C PRO A 334 -30.93 -15.18 11.88
N LYS A 335 -29.68 -15.20 12.34
CA LYS A 335 -29.30 -15.11 13.75
C LYS A 335 -29.81 -13.77 14.27
N LEU A 336 -30.85 -13.82 15.10
CA LEU A 336 -31.26 -12.66 15.89
C LEU A 336 -30.06 -12.18 16.71
N GLU A 337 -29.65 -10.93 16.54
CA GLU A 337 -28.60 -10.33 17.35
C GLU A 337 -28.90 -10.60 18.84
N SER A 338 -27.95 -11.20 19.55
CA SER A 338 -28.04 -11.22 21.00
C SER A 338 -27.97 -9.76 21.47
N LYS A 339 -29.11 -9.20 21.89
CA LYS A 339 -29.17 -7.84 22.45
C LYS A 339 -27.96 -7.65 23.38
N LYS A 340 -27.08 -6.69 23.08
CA LYS A 340 -25.88 -6.35 23.88
C LYS A 340 -26.17 -6.12 25.37
N TYR A 341 -27.45 -5.91 25.73
CA TYR A 341 -27.97 -5.75 27.09
C TYR A 341 -28.94 -6.87 27.51
N ARG A 342 -28.75 -8.11 27.09
CA ARG A 342 -29.50 -9.22 27.67
C ARG A 342 -29.04 -9.39 29.11
N GLN A 343 -29.86 -8.96 30.07
CA GLN A 343 -29.62 -9.25 31.48
C GLN A 343 -29.41 -10.76 31.64
N ARG A 344 -28.23 -11.16 32.11
CA ARG A 344 -27.99 -12.54 32.53
C ARG A 344 -29.09 -12.96 33.48
N SER A 345 -29.59 -14.18 33.31
CA SER A 345 -30.66 -14.70 34.16
C SER A 345 -30.26 -14.56 35.63
N ARG A 346 -31.21 -14.26 36.52
CA ARG A 346 -30.94 -14.24 37.97
C ARG A 346 -30.29 -15.54 38.43
N ARG A 347 -30.62 -16.67 37.78
CA ARG A 347 -30.04 -17.98 38.06
C ARG A 347 -28.55 -18.05 37.69
N GLU A 348 -28.17 -17.58 36.50
CA GLU A 348 -26.75 -17.53 36.07
C GLU A 348 -25.92 -16.58 36.94
N LYS A 349 -26.50 -15.44 37.36
CA LYS A 349 -25.84 -14.54 38.31
C LYS A 349 -25.60 -15.20 39.66
N HIS A 350 -26.57 -15.97 40.16
CA HIS A 350 -26.46 -16.65 41.44
C HIS A 350 -25.43 -17.79 41.39
N GLN A 351 -25.38 -18.52 40.28
CA GLN A 351 -24.39 -19.58 40.05
C GLN A 351 -22.97 -19.00 39.97
N ALA A 352 -22.79 -17.92 39.20
CA ALA A 352 -21.50 -17.23 39.11
C ALA A 352 -21.02 -16.68 40.47
N LEU A 353 -21.94 -16.15 41.30
CA LEU A 353 -21.60 -15.72 42.66
C LEU A 353 -21.19 -16.91 43.54
N GLN A 354 -21.91 -18.04 43.47
CA GLN A 354 -21.54 -19.25 44.21
C GLN A 354 -20.18 -19.79 43.79
N ASP A 355 -19.86 -19.79 42.49
CA ASP A 355 -18.56 -20.24 41.99
C ASP A 355 -17.42 -19.35 42.48
N ILE A 356 -17.62 -18.02 42.52
CA ILE A 356 -16.65 -17.08 43.11
C ILE A 356 -16.44 -17.35 44.60
N TYR A 357 -17.51 -17.56 45.37
CA TYR A 357 -17.39 -17.89 46.80
C TYR A 357 -16.67 -19.22 47.02
N ASN A 358 -16.97 -20.24 46.20
CA ASN A 358 -16.30 -21.53 46.29
C ASN A 358 -14.82 -21.42 45.94
N THR A 359 -14.46 -20.63 44.92
CA THR A 359 -13.06 -20.42 44.51
C THR A 359 -12.29 -19.67 45.60
N GLN A 360 -12.85 -18.59 46.14
CA GLN A 360 -12.24 -17.84 47.25
C GLN A 360 -12.14 -18.64 48.55
N SER A 361 -13.08 -19.58 48.78
CA SER A 361 -13.01 -20.47 49.93
C SER A 361 -11.92 -21.54 49.77
N LEU A 362 -11.66 -22.01 48.54
CA LEU A 362 -10.59 -22.95 48.23
C LEU A 362 -9.22 -22.27 48.33
N ASP A 363 -9.08 -21.04 47.84
CA ASP A 363 -7.83 -20.27 47.93
C ASP A 363 -7.44 -19.98 49.40
N LYS A 364 -8.42 -19.69 50.26
CA LYS A 364 -8.17 -19.51 51.70
C LYS A 364 -7.78 -20.80 52.42
N LEU A 365 -8.37 -21.92 52.03
CA LEU A 365 -8.00 -23.24 52.58
C LEU A 365 -6.61 -23.69 52.12
N SER A 366 -6.14 -23.25 50.95
CA SER A 366 -4.76 -23.51 50.51
C SER A 366 -3.73 -22.64 51.23
N GLU A 367 -4.04 -21.38 51.55
CA GLU A 367 -3.12 -20.51 52.30
C GLU A 367 -2.91 -20.99 53.75
N ASP A 368 -3.94 -21.55 54.39
CA ASP A 368 -3.84 -22.07 55.77
C ASP A 368 -3.08 -23.43 55.88
N LEU A 369 -2.80 -24.10 54.76
CA LEU A 369 -2.08 -25.39 54.71
C LEU A 369 -0.57 -25.25 54.40
N GLU A 370 -0.10 -24.06 54.02
CA GLU A 370 1.32 -23.80 53.75
C GLU A 370 2.11 -23.32 54.98
N ASP A 371 1.44 -23.09 56.12
CA ASP A 371 2.04 -22.58 57.38
C ASP A 371 2.15 -23.63 58.52
N PHE A 372 2.19 -24.93 58.20
CA PHE A 372 2.44 -26.02 59.16
C PHE A 372 3.60 -26.95 58.81
#